data_AF-A0A6J1R274-F1
#
_entry.id   AF-A0A6J1R274-F1
#
_cell.length_a   1.000
_cell.length_b   1.000
_cell.length_c   1.000
_cell.angle_alpha   90.00
_cell.angle_beta   90.00
_cell.angle_gamma   90.00
#
_symmetry.space_group_name_H-M   'P 1'
#
loop_
_entity.id
_entity.type
_entity.pdbx_description
1 polymer ?
#
loop_
_entity_poly.entity_id
_entity_poly.type
_entity_poly.pdbx_seq_one_letter_code
_entity_poly.pdbx_strand_id
1 'polypeptide(L)'
;MVGSRLNLEIMISPFNFTSGLLIQPKEKSFWHSNDVTSRTELAYTEPDIPIRNSLPNVPDSGENQYLNFAPSDRRKDAAQSTIPFIDVQPVTPNPPVPLSGAGIFHKGRKGSGGFVALKLTTYDFAPHLQIDLPPAPPVLESPNEIKAS
;
A
#
# COMPACT_ATOMS: atom_id res chain seq x y z
N MET A 1 7.57 -23.41 0.48
CA MET A 1 6.17 -23.86 0.34
C MET A 1 5.33 -22.79 1.02
N VAL A 2 4.60 -22.01 0.22
CA VAL A 2 3.63 -21.02 0.70
C VAL A 2 2.67 -21.76 1.63
N GLY A 3 2.47 -21.28 2.85
CA GLY A 3 1.71 -22.00 3.89
C GLY A 3 0.28 -22.36 3.47
N SER A 4 -0.48 -23.05 4.33
CA SER A 4 -1.85 -23.52 4.06
C SER A 4 -2.91 -22.43 3.87
N ARG A 5 -2.51 -21.16 3.73
CA ARG A 5 -3.37 -19.98 3.63
C ARG A 5 -3.26 -19.36 2.26
N LEU A 6 -4.30 -18.65 1.85
CA LEU A 6 -4.24 -17.81 0.65
C LEU A 6 -3.23 -16.68 0.90
N ASN A 7 -2.30 -16.52 -0.04
CA ASN A 7 -1.28 -15.48 -0.01
C ASN A 7 -1.34 -14.68 -1.31
N LEU A 8 -1.11 -13.37 -1.21
CA LEU A 8 -0.85 -12.54 -2.37
C LEU A 8 0.61 -12.75 -2.78
N GLU A 9 0.82 -13.07 -4.05
CA GLU A 9 2.12 -13.02 -4.71
C GLU A 9 2.04 -12.01 -5.85
N ILE A 10 3.12 -11.28 -6.06
CA ILE A 10 3.18 -10.27 -7.12
C ILE A 10 4.40 -10.52 -7.99
N MET A 11 4.23 -10.38 -9.29
CA MET A 11 5.35 -10.38 -10.22
C MET A 11 5.82 -8.94 -10.41
N ILE A 12 7.11 -8.70 -10.18
CA ILE A 12 7.73 -7.38 -10.25
C ILE A 12 8.72 -7.35 -11.40
N SER A 13 8.71 -6.25 -12.17
CA SER A 13 9.68 -5.98 -13.24
C SER A 13 10.45 -4.70 -12.95
N PRO A 14 11.78 -4.69 -13.03
CA PRO A 14 12.57 -3.46 -12.96
C PRO A 14 12.21 -2.50 -14.11
N PHE A 15 12.36 -1.19 -13.87
CA PHE A 15 12.14 -0.16 -14.88
C PHE A 15 13.33 0.80 -14.97
N ASN A 16 13.47 1.47 -16.11
CA ASN A 16 14.48 2.49 -16.34
C ASN A 16 13.93 3.86 -15.88
N PHE A 17 14.64 4.53 -14.97
CA PHE A 17 14.20 5.81 -14.41
C PHE A 17 14.06 6.94 -15.43
N THR A 18 14.97 7.00 -16.40
CA THR A 18 14.98 8.07 -17.41
C THR A 18 13.91 7.87 -18.47
N SER A 19 13.69 6.63 -18.93
CA SER A 19 12.73 6.34 -20.01
C SER A 19 11.34 5.92 -19.53
N GLY A 20 11.21 5.49 -18.27
CA GLY A 20 9.96 4.92 -17.72
C GLY A 20 9.62 3.52 -18.24
N LEU A 21 10.47 2.91 -19.07
CA LEU A 21 10.20 1.59 -19.67
C LEU A 21 10.66 0.45 -18.78
N LEU A 22 9.93 -0.66 -18.80
CA LEU A 22 10.34 -1.90 -18.13
C LEU A 22 11.59 -2.48 -18.79
N ILE A 23 12.53 -2.96 -17.97
CA ILE A 23 13.81 -3.51 -18.43
C ILE A 23 13.65 -5.01 -18.62
N GLN A 24 13.62 -5.47 -19.89
CA GLN A 24 13.56 -6.88 -20.26
C GLN A 24 12.54 -7.70 -19.42
N PRO A 25 11.25 -7.33 -19.38
CA PRO A 25 10.28 -7.92 -18.45
C PRO A 25 10.07 -9.43 -18.63
N LYS A 26 10.42 -10.00 -19.79
CA LYS A 26 10.37 -11.46 -20.01
C LYS A 26 11.50 -12.23 -19.30
N GLU A 27 12.61 -11.55 -19.01
CA GLU A 27 13.85 -12.16 -18.50
C GLU A 27 14.15 -11.72 -17.07
N LYS A 28 13.77 -10.49 -16.70
CA LYS A 28 14.11 -9.85 -15.43
C LYS A 28 12.95 -9.73 -14.45
N SER A 29 11.77 -10.25 -14.81
CA SER A 29 10.66 -10.31 -13.86
C SER A 29 10.84 -11.45 -12.87
N PHE A 30 10.44 -11.22 -11.64
CA PHE A 30 10.49 -12.23 -10.59
C PHE A 30 9.25 -12.14 -9.70
N TRP A 31 8.87 -13.28 -9.12
CA TRP A 31 7.79 -13.35 -8.14
C TRP A 31 8.31 -12.91 -6.77
N HIS A 32 7.54 -12.06 -6.11
CA HIS A 32 7.72 -11.67 -4.73
C HIS A 32 6.55 -12.21 -3.90
N SER A 33 6.90 -12.97 -2.88
CA SER A 33 5.96 -13.65 -1.99
C SER A 33 6.26 -13.28 -0.54
N ASN A 34 5.22 -13.31 0.31
CA ASN A 34 5.41 -13.21 1.76
C ASN A 34 5.51 -14.62 2.36
N ASP A 35 6.75 -15.08 2.58
CA ASP A 35 7.06 -16.40 3.12
C ASP A 35 6.98 -16.48 4.66
N VAL A 36 6.58 -15.40 5.36
CA VAL A 36 6.44 -15.41 6.81
C VAL A 36 5.33 -16.38 7.21
N THR A 37 5.67 -17.42 7.97
CA THR A 37 4.74 -18.46 8.43
C THR A 37 4.18 -18.20 9.82
N SER A 38 4.94 -17.54 10.70
CA SER A 38 4.48 -17.11 12.02
C SER A 38 3.66 -15.84 11.87
N ARG A 39 2.34 -15.97 11.90
CA ARG A 39 1.40 -14.85 11.75
C ARG A 39 0.38 -14.85 12.88
N THR A 40 -0.11 -13.67 13.24
CA THR A 40 -1.16 -13.52 14.25
C THR A 40 -2.54 -13.39 13.59
N GLU A 41 -3.57 -13.99 14.20
CA GLU A 41 -4.94 -13.88 13.69
C GLU A 41 -5.52 -12.52 14.04
N LEU A 42 -6.12 -11.83 13.06
CA LEU A 42 -6.99 -10.69 13.28
C LEU A 42 -8.37 -11.21 13.69
N ALA A 43 -8.74 -10.96 14.95
CA ALA A 43 -9.99 -11.42 15.52
C ALA A 43 -11.15 -10.44 15.26
N TYR A 44 -12.30 -10.95 14.82
CA TYR A 44 -13.52 -10.15 14.70
C TYR A 44 -14.17 -9.91 16.06
N THR A 45 -14.70 -8.71 16.27
CA THR A 45 -15.50 -8.38 17.46
C THR A 45 -16.93 -8.02 17.05
N GLU A 46 -17.86 -8.93 17.33
CA GLU A 46 -19.30 -8.80 16.98
C GLU A 46 -19.51 -8.47 15.48
N PRO A 47 -18.94 -9.25 14.55
CA PRO A 47 -18.96 -8.90 13.12
C PRO A 47 -20.39 -8.84 12.56
N ASP A 48 -20.69 -7.81 11.79
CA ASP A 48 -21.94 -7.66 11.04
C ASP A 48 -21.61 -7.36 9.56
N ILE A 49 -22.62 -7.33 8.70
CA ILE A 49 -22.44 -6.98 7.29
C ILE A 49 -21.80 -5.59 7.17
N PRO A 50 -20.65 -5.46 6.49
CA PRO A 50 -19.81 -4.26 6.55
C PRO A 50 -20.41 -3.02 5.86
N ILE A 51 -21.48 -3.20 5.06
CA ILE A 51 -22.24 -2.13 4.40
C ILE A 51 -23.45 -1.63 5.21
N ARG A 52 -23.78 -2.26 6.34
CA ARG A 52 -24.91 -1.84 7.20
C ARG A 52 -24.53 -0.74 8.20
N ASN A 53 -23.24 -0.58 8.48
CA ASN A 53 -22.77 0.42 9.44
C ASN A 53 -22.68 1.80 8.76
N SER A 54 -23.22 2.83 9.41
CA SER A 54 -23.11 4.22 8.95
C SER A 54 -21.68 4.78 9.07
N LEU A 55 -20.85 4.19 9.93
CA LEU A 55 -19.48 4.61 10.13
C LEU A 55 -18.53 3.88 9.17
N PRO A 56 -17.53 4.57 8.59
CA PRO A 56 -16.66 4.00 7.56
C PRO A 56 -15.72 2.93 8.12
N ASN A 57 -15.47 1.83 7.41
CA ASN A 57 -14.43 0.89 7.84
C ASN A 57 -13.04 1.52 7.70
N VAL A 58 -12.19 1.37 8.71
CA VAL A 58 -10.83 1.95 8.74
C VAL A 58 -9.79 0.84 8.71
N PRO A 59 -8.60 1.06 8.11
CA PRO A 59 -7.52 0.08 8.15
C PRO A 59 -7.20 -0.31 9.60
N ASP A 60 -7.22 -1.61 9.90
CA ASP A 60 -7.00 -2.17 11.24
C ASP A 60 -6.05 -3.37 11.26
N SER A 61 -5.68 -3.92 10.10
CA SER A 61 -4.64 -4.96 10.02
C SER A 61 -3.24 -4.39 10.20
N GLY A 62 -2.42 -5.09 10.98
CA GLY A 62 -0.98 -4.89 11.12
C GLY A 62 -0.13 -5.81 10.26
N GLU A 63 1.18 -5.78 10.49
CA GLU A 63 2.14 -6.65 9.81
C GLU A 63 2.03 -8.10 10.28
N ASN A 64 2.32 -9.04 9.37
CA ASN A 64 2.33 -10.48 9.64
C ASN A 64 1.04 -10.97 10.31
N GLN A 65 -0.09 -10.40 9.89
CA GLN A 65 -1.42 -10.86 10.29
C GLN A 65 -2.05 -11.72 9.21
N TYR A 66 -2.99 -12.56 9.64
CA TYR A 66 -3.92 -13.23 8.76
C TYR A 66 -5.33 -13.07 9.32
N LEU A 67 -6.33 -13.29 8.46
CA LEU A 67 -7.71 -13.45 8.89
C LEU A 67 -8.31 -14.68 8.23
N ASN A 68 -9.39 -15.16 8.81
CA ASN A 68 -10.20 -16.22 8.23
C ASN A 68 -11.51 -15.61 7.71
N PHE A 69 -12.05 -16.20 6.65
CA PHE A 69 -13.47 -16.01 6.34
C PHE A 69 -14.28 -16.66 7.45
N ALA A 70 -15.29 -15.96 7.93
CA ALA A 70 -16.12 -16.41 9.04
C ALA A 70 -17.58 -16.00 8.79
N PRO A 71 -18.55 -16.68 9.43
CA PRO A 71 -19.89 -16.15 9.49
C PRO A 71 -19.93 -14.84 10.30
N SER A 72 -20.89 -13.99 9.98
CA SER A 72 -21.33 -12.87 10.80
C SER A 72 -21.88 -13.32 12.17
N ASP A 73 -22.03 -12.37 13.11
CA ASP A 73 -22.53 -12.63 14.46
C ASP A 73 -23.99 -13.09 14.41
N ARG A 74 -24.27 -14.20 15.11
CA ARG A 74 -25.61 -14.81 15.17
C ARG A 74 -26.71 -13.85 15.62
N ARG A 75 -26.38 -12.88 16.49
CA ARG A 75 -27.34 -11.90 17.01
C ARG A 75 -27.62 -10.77 16.03
N LYS A 76 -26.77 -10.59 15.01
CA LYS A 76 -26.89 -9.52 14.00
C LYS A 76 -27.69 -9.96 12.78
N ASP A 77 -27.44 -11.17 12.28
CA ASP A 77 -28.10 -11.69 11.09
C ASP A 77 -28.20 -13.23 11.05
N ALA A 78 -28.20 -13.87 12.22
CA ALA A 78 -28.23 -15.33 12.34
C ALA A 78 -27.07 -16.06 11.64
N ALA A 79 -25.90 -15.40 11.51
CA ALA A 79 -24.69 -15.98 10.91
C ALA A 79 -24.88 -16.38 9.43
N GLN A 80 -25.79 -15.69 8.73
CA GLN A 80 -26.14 -16.00 7.33
C GLN A 80 -25.15 -15.41 6.32
N SER A 81 -24.35 -14.43 6.71
CA SER A 81 -23.41 -13.75 5.81
C SER A 81 -21.99 -14.25 6.03
N THR A 82 -21.21 -14.41 4.95
CA THR A 82 -19.76 -14.63 5.04
C THR A 82 -19.05 -13.28 5.03
N ILE A 83 -18.20 -13.06 6.04
CA ILE A 83 -17.34 -11.88 6.17
C ILE A 83 -15.87 -12.31 6.17
N PRO A 84 -14.91 -11.40 5.86
CA PRO A 84 -15.10 -10.03 5.37
C PRO A 84 -15.57 -10.05 3.91
N PHE A 85 -16.08 -8.92 3.42
CA PHE A 85 -16.30 -8.76 1.98
C PHE A 85 -14.99 -8.48 1.26
N ILE A 86 -14.90 -8.79 -0.03
CA ILE A 86 -13.75 -8.42 -0.85
C ILE A 86 -14.07 -7.07 -1.51
N ASP A 87 -13.21 -6.08 -1.27
CA ASP A 87 -13.27 -4.81 -1.97
C ASP A 87 -12.63 -4.96 -3.35
N VAL A 88 -13.48 -5.02 -4.38
CA VAL A 88 -13.09 -5.22 -5.77
C VAL A 88 -12.90 -3.91 -6.54
N GLN A 89 -12.94 -2.76 -5.85
CA GLN A 89 -12.73 -1.48 -6.50
C GLN A 89 -11.31 -1.38 -7.09
N PRO A 90 -11.15 -0.84 -8.31
CA PRO A 90 -9.83 -0.65 -8.89
C PRO A 90 -8.98 0.29 -8.04
N VAL A 91 -7.78 -0.17 -7.67
CA VAL A 91 -6.77 0.66 -7.01
C VAL A 91 -5.74 1.03 -8.07
N THR A 92 -5.76 2.29 -8.50
CA THR A 92 -4.85 2.80 -9.53
C THR A 92 -4.29 4.16 -9.10
N PRO A 93 -2.99 4.40 -9.27
CA PRO A 93 -2.42 5.71 -9.00
C PRO A 93 -2.95 6.73 -10.03
N ASN A 94 -3.28 7.93 -9.55
CA ASN A 94 -3.63 9.07 -10.38
C ASN A 94 -2.86 10.30 -9.89
N PRO A 95 -1.86 10.80 -10.63
CA PRO A 95 -1.45 10.38 -11.98
C PRO A 95 -0.78 8.99 -12.01
N PRO A 96 -0.65 8.34 -13.18
CA PRO A 96 0.12 7.11 -13.32
C PRO A 96 1.57 7.32 -12.88
N VAL A 97 2.03 6.52 -11.92
CA VAL A 97 3.41 6.55 -11.41
C VAL A 97 3.97 5.14 -11.25
N PRO A 98 5.31 4.97 -11.24
CA PRO A 98 5.92 3.69 -10.94
C PRO A 98 5.50 3.17 -9.56
N LEU A 99 5.37 1.85 -9.46
CA LEU A 99 5.00 1.17 -8.22
C LEU A 99 6.23 0.55 -7.57
N SER A 100 6.29 0.60 -6.24
CA SER A 100 7.31 -0.08 -5.43
C SER A 100 6.78 -1.35 -4.77
N GLY A 101 5.47 -1.54 -4.73
CA GLY A 101 4.86 -2.75 -4.19
C GLY A 101 3.34 -2.77 -4.27
N ALA A 102 2.79 -3.90 -3.88
CA ALA A 102 1.36 -4.11 -3.72
C ALA A 102 1.12 -5.03 -2.52
N GLY A 103 -0.09 -4.96 -1.96
CA GLY A 103 -0.44 -5.70 -0.76
C GLY A 103 -1.94 -5.89 -0.61
N ILE A 104 -2.31 -6.62 0.43
CA ILE A 104 -3.69 -6.73 0.91
C ILE A 104 -3.75 -6.23 2.35
N PHE A 105 -4.86 -5.63 2.73
CA PHE A 105 -5.10 -5.21 4.10
C PHE A 105 -6.58 -5.39 4.45
N HIS A 106 -6.86 -5.48 5.74
CA HIS A 106 -8.22 -5.44 6.25
C HIS A 106 -8.56 -4.02 6.68
N LYS A 107 -9.80 -3.60 6.38
CA LYS A 107 -10.41 -2.41 6.96
C LYS A 107 -11.69 -2.82 7.67
N GLY A 108 -11.78 -2.52 8.95
CA GLY A 108 -12.86 -2.96 9.82
C GLY A 108 -13.08 -2.06 11.01
N ARG A 109 -13.90 -2.55 11.94
CA ARG A 109 -14.18 -1.97 13.27
C ARG A 109 -15.03 -2.96 14.07
N LYS A 110 -15.12 -2.75 15.39
CA LYS A 110 -16.12 -3.44 16.21
C LYS A 110 -17.52 -3.28 15.60
N GLY A 111 -18.29 -4.37 15.53
CA GLY A 111 -19.63 -4.34 14.94
C GLY A 111 -19.65 -4.40 13.41
N SER A 112 -18.53 -4.69 12.76
CA SER A 112 -18.41 -4.81 11.30
C SER A 112 -17.46 -5.96 10.97
N GLY A 113 -17.87 -6.81 10.03
CA GLY A 113 -17.03 -7.86 9.46
C GLY A 113 -15.97 -7.33 8.49
N GLY A 114 -15.99 -6.02 8.18
CA GLY A 114 -14.99 -5.33 7.39
C GLY A 114 -14.86 -5.77 5.92
N PHE A 115 -13.80 -5.27 5.30
CA PHE A 115 -13.41 -5.58 3.93
C PHE A 115 -11.94 -5.99 3.86
N VAL A 116 -11.64 -6.97 3.01
CA VAL A 116 -10.29 -7.20 2.50
C VAL A 116 -10.12 -6.37 1.24
N ALA A 117 -9.14 -5.47 1.24
CA ALA A 117 -8.87 -4.55 0.14
C ALA A 117 -7.44 -4.68 -0.38
N LEU A 118 -7.27 -4.36 -1.66
CA LEU A 118 -5.96 -4.24 -2.28
C LEU A 118 -5.32 -2.89 -1.91
N LYS A 119 -3.99 -2.89 -1.76
CA LYS A 119 -3.15 -1.70 -1.56
C LYS A 119 -2.08 -1.66 -2.63
N LEU A 120 -1.82 -0.49 -3.18
CA LEU A 120 -0.64 -0.21 -3.99
C LEU A 120 0.30 0.72 -3.21
N THR A 121 1.60 0.50 -3.38
CA THR A 121 2.65 1.38 -2.86
C THR A 121 3.34 2.01 -4.05
N THR A 122 3.36 3.34 -4.09
CA THR A 122 4.03 4.11 -5.14
C THR A 122 5.53 4.16 -4.88
N TYR A 123 6.30 4.28 -5.96
CA TYR A 123 7.74 4.45 -5.87
C TYR A 123 8.11 5.86 -5.39
N ASP A 124 8.99 5.95 -4.41
CA ASP A 124 9.56 7.22 -3.98
C ASP A 124 10.70 7.63 -4.91
N PHE A 125 10.44 8.61 -5.77
CA PHE A 125 11.41 9.13 -6.73
C PHE A 125 12.23 10.31 -6.18
N ALA A 126 11.99 10.77 -4.94
CA ALA A 126 12.73 11.88 -4.36
C ALA A 126 14.27 11.71 -4.42
N PRO A 127 14.85 10.49 -4.22
CA PRO A 127 16.28 10.29 -4.35
C PRO A 127 16.86 10.53 -5.75
N HIS A 128 16.02 10.58 -6.78
CA HIS A 128 16.43 10.76 -8.19
C HIS A 128 16.17 12.19 -8.71
N LEU A 129 15.59 13.06 -7.88
CA LEU A 129 15.38 14.46 -8.25
C LEU A 129 16.69 15.23 -8.12
N GLN A 130 17.23 15.67 -9.24
CA GLN A 130 18.29 16.68 -9.24
C GLN A 130 17.63 18.05 -9.11
N ILE A 131 17.98 18.78 -8.04
CA ILE A 131 17.50 20.15 -7.85
C ILE A 131 18.44 21.05 -8.63
N ASP A 132 17.98 21.56 -9.77
CA ASP A 132 18.65 22.64 -10.49
C ASP A 132 18.18 23.95 -9.87
N LEU A 133 18.83 24.37 -8.77
CA LEU A 133 18.55 25.66 -8.16
C LEU A 133 19.05 26.76 -9.11
N PRO A 134 18.25 27.81 -9.35
CA PRO A 134 18.78 28.97 -10.05
C PRO A 134 19.99 29.51 -9.28
N PRO A 135 21.01 30.03 -9.99
CA PRO A 135 22.18 30.61 -9.33
C PRO A 135 21.72 31.69 -8.34
N ALA A 136 22.38 31.74 -7.18
CA ALA A 136 22.08 32.74 -6.17
C ALA A 136 22.15 34.15 -6.81
N PRO A 137 21.19 35.04 -6.50
CA PRO A 137 21.23 36.39 -7.05
C PRO A 137 22.59 37.04 -6.71
N PRO A 138 23.18 37.79 -7.65
CA PRO A 138 24.47 38.43 -7.43
C PRO A 138 24.39 39.31 -6.18
N VAL A 139 25.36 39.15 -5.28
CA VAL A 139 25.52 40.03 -4.11
C VAL A 139 25.97 41.39 -4.64
N LEU A 140 25.00 42.27 -4.90
CA LEU A 140 25.23 43.70 -5.02
C LEU A 140 25.51 44.20 -3.60
N GLU A 141 26.66 44.85 -3.39
CA GLU A 141 27.17 45.38 -2.12
C GLU A 141 28.19 44.50 -1.37
N SER A 142 29.34 44.25 -2.00
CA SER A 142 30.61 44.35 -1.26
C SER A 142 31.18 45.75 -1.46
N PRO A 143 31.33 46.57 -0.40
CA PRO A 143 32.03 47.84 -0.51
C PRO A 143 33.47 47.57 -0.99
N ASN A 144 33.86 48.19 -2.10
CA ASN A 144 35.25 48.19 -2.54
C ASN A 144 36.10 48.87 -1.46
N GLU A 145 36.81 48.09 -0.64
CA GLU A 145 37.91 48.62 0.18
C GLU A 145 39.04 49.04 -0.75
N ILE A 146 39.04 50.32 -1.13
CA ILE A 146 40.20 50.97 -1.71
C ILE A 146 41.25 51.08 -0.61
N LYS A 147 42.21 50.14 -0.58
CA LYS A 147 43.44 50.34 0.19
C LYS A 147 44.31 51.34 -0.55
N ALA A 148 44.31 52.58 -0.08
CA ALA A 148 45.32 53.56 -0.45
C ALA A 148 46.68 53.11 0.11
N SER A 149 47.67 53.07 -0.80
CA SER A 149 49.08 52.73 -0.59
C SER A 149 49.81 53.69 0.34
#